data_AF-X7ZWT4-F1
#
_entry.id   AF-X7ZWT4-F1
#
_cell.length_a   1.000
_cell.length_b   1.000
_cell.length_c   1.000
_cell.angle_alpha   90.00
_cell.angle_beta   90.00
_cell.angle_gamma   90.00
#
_symmetry.space_group_name_H-M   'P 1'
#
loop_
_entity.id
_entity.type
_entity.pdbx_description
1 polymer ?
#
loop_
_entity_poly.entity_id
_entity_poly.type
_entity_poly.pdbx_seq_one_letter_code
_entity_poly.pdbx_strand_id
1 'polypeptide(L)' 'MEHSVVRVRDGRSFSTRTVQVHNDNRAVLTAAVGYHVAEEG' A
#
# COMPACT_ATOMS: atom_id res chain seq x y z
N MET A 1 -1.06 16.86 -6.44
CA MET A 1 -0.97 15.39 -6.50
C MET A 1 -0.91 14.87 -5.08
N GLU A 2 -1.96 14.17 -4.66
CA GLU A 2 -2.14 13.67 -3.30
C GLU A 2 -2.17 12.14 -3.32
N HIS A 3 -1.77 11.50 -2.23
CA HIS A 3 -1.86 10.05 -2.11
C HIS A 3 -2.47 9.65 -0.76
N SER A 4 -3.31 8.63 -0.78
CA SER A 4 -3.85 7.98 0.40
C SER A 4 -3.37 6.54 0.48
N VAL A 5 -3.09 6.07 1.69
CA VAL A 5 -2.63 4.71 1.95
C VAL A 5 -3.64 4.03 2.85
N VAL A 6 -4.22 2.94 2.36
CA VAL A 6 -5.17 2.10 3.10
C VAL A 6 -4.48 0.82 3.54
N ARG A 7 -4.59 0.51 4.84
CA ARG A 7 -4.19 -0.78 5.40
C ARG A 7 -5.19 -1.84 4.95
N VAL A 8 -4.69 -2.88 4.27
CA VAL A 8 -5.50 -4.05 3.87
C VAL A 8 -5.30 -5.19 4.88
N ARG A 9 -4.05 -5.53 5.18
CA ARG A 9 -3.68 -6.60 6.12
C ARG A 9 -2.41 -6.25 6.85
N ASP A 10 -2.37 -6.55 8.14
CA ASP A 10 -1.15 -6.59 8.95
C ASP A 10 -1.05 -7.96 9.62
N GLY A 11 -0.21 -8.82 9.06
CA GLY A 11 0.22 -10.07 9.67
C GLY A 11 1.54 -9.89 10.42
N ARG A 12 1.97 -10.94 11.11
CA ARG A 12 3.22 -10.92 11.89
C ARG A 12 4.46 -10.68 11.02
N SER A 13 4.53 -11.33 9.86
CA SER A 13 5.67 -11.24 8.94
C SER A 13 5.33 -10.56 7.61
N PHE A 14 4.05 -10.45 7.25
CA PHE A 14 3.59 -9.91 5.97
C PHE A 14 2.56 -8.81 6.18
N SER A 15 2.70 -7.70 5.45
CA SER A 15 1.74 -6.60 5.43
C SER A 15 1.36 -6.24 4.00
N THR A 16 0.14 -5.71 3.86
CA THR A 16 -0.41 -5.26 2.56
C THR A 16 -1.06 -3.90 2.70
N ARG A 17 -0.81 -3.05 1.71
CA ARG A 17 -1.35 -1.69 1.57
C ARG A 17 -1.94 -1.50 0.18
N THR A 18 -2.98 -0.68 0.11
CA THR A 18 -3.45 -0.09 -1.15
C THR A 18 -3.08 1.39 -1.15
N VAL A 19 -2.38 1.84 -2.18
CA VAL A 19 -2.05 3.25 -2.40
C VAL A 19 -2.95 3.77 -3.50
N GLN A 20 -3.68 4.85 -3.22
CA GLN A 20 -4.47 5.56 -4.21
C GLN A 20 -3.88 6.94 -4.41
N VAL A 21 -3.64 7.32 -5.65
CA VAL A 21 -3.09 8.62 -6.02
C VAL A 21 -4.18 9.42 -6.71
N HIS A 22 -4.35 10.66 -6.29
CA HIS A 22 -5.32 11.61 -6.82
C HIS A 22 -4.62 12.84 -7.39
N ASN A 23 -5.11 13.31 -8.53
CA ASN A 23 -4.78 14.62 -9.08
C ASN A 23 -6.08 15.41 -9.26
N ASP A 24 -6.19 16.56 -8.60
CA ASP A 24 -7.41 17.38 -8.59
C ASP A 24 -8.68 16.56 -8.35
N ASN A 25 -8.67 15.77 -7.26
CA ASN A 25 -9.76 14.89 -6.84
C ASN A 25 -10.10 13.72 -7.80
N ARG A 26 -9.36 13.56 -8.90
CA ARG A 26 -9.47 12.43 -9.82
C ARG A 26 -8.45 11.36 -9.48
N ALA A 27 -8.90 10.12 -9.28
CA ALA A 27 -8.01 8.98 -9.12
C ALA A 27 -7.21 8.74 -10.42
N VAL A 28 -5.88 8.70 -10.29
CA VAL A 28 -4.94 8.50 -11.42
C VAL A 28 -4.20 7.17 -11.32
N LEU A 29 -4.03 6.62 -10.12
CA LEU A 29 -3.38 5.33 -9.90
C LEU A 29 -3.96 4.65 -8.66
N THR A 30 -4.14 3.33 -8.76
CA THR A 30 -4.33 2.45 -7.61
C THR A 30 -3.27 1.36 -7.67
N ALA A 31 -2.50 1.20 -6.60
CA ALA A 31 -1.45 0.18 -6.50
C ALA A 31 -1.64 -0.66 -5.22
N ALA A 32 -1.41 -1.97 -5.33
CA ALA A 32 -1.32 -2.86 -4.19
C ALA A 32 0.15 -3.16 -3.90
N VAL A 33 0.57 -2.96 -2.65
CA VAL A 33 1.95 -3.19 -2.20
C VAL A 33 1.95 -4.21 -1.07
N GLY A 34 2.70 -5.28 -1.27
CA GLY A 34 3.01 -6.26 -0.23
C GLY A 34 4.47 -6.13 0.20
N TYR A 35 4.72 -6.21 1.50
CA TYR A 35 6.08 -6.30 2.03
C TYR A 35 6.12 -7.34 3.14
N HIS A 36 7.29 -7.95 3.31
CA HIS A 36 7.54 -8.92 4.36
C HIS A 36 8.81 -8.58 5.14
N VAL A 37 8.85 -8.99 6.40
CA VAL A 37 10.07 -8.90 7.22
C VAL A 37 11.11 -9.85 6.62
N ALA A 38 12.38 -9.41 6.56
CA ALA A 38 13.46 -10.27 6.11
C ALA A 38 13.60 -11.46 7.08
N GLU A 39 13.71 -12.67 6.54
CA GLU A 39 13.96 -13.89 7.32
C GLU A 39 15.46 -14.20 7.22
N GLU A 40 16.14 -14.36 8.37
CA GLU A 40 17.49 -14.94 8.40
C GLU A 40 17.37 -16.44 8.15
N GLY A 41 18.07 -16.93 7.13
CA GLY A 41 18.14 -18.35 6.75
C GLY A 41 19.18 -19.13 7.54
#